data_AF-A0AA91DLY2-F1
#
_entry.id   AF-A0AA91DLY2-F1
#
_cell.length_a   1.000
_cell.length_b   1.000
_cell.length_c   1.000
_cell.angle_alpha   90.00
_cell.angle_beta   90.00
_cell.angle_gamma   90.00
#
_symmetry.space_group_name_H-M   'P 1'
#
loop_
_entity.id
_entity.type
_entity.pdbx_description
1 polymer ?
#
loop_
_entity_poly.entity_id
_entity_poly.type
_entity_poly.pdbx_seq_one_letter_code
_entity_poly.pdbx_strand_id
1 'polypeptide(L)'
;MRTTTASAVLFGIAALLHGAGASAQSLSCGGMLSGVGDSKYSVVQKCGEPISKEFVCVPRPQVAWVLSPYPGGPAQQVITQQCVPMEDWVYNRGQGNFLGIVRFYNGAVESVRDGDRVR
;
A
#
# COMPACT_ATOMS: atom_id res chain seq x y z
N MET A 1 21.24 1.58 61.51
CA MET A 1 20.13 0.80 60.90
C MET A 1 20.03 1.18 59.44
N ARG A 2 20.18 0.18 58.56
CA ARG A 2 20.10 0.29 57.09
C ARG A 2 18.63 0.25 56.67
N THR A 3 18.21 1.14 55.77
CA THR A 3 17.08 0.91 54.85
C THR A 3 17.20 1.84 53.63
N THR A 4 17.73 1.31 52.53
CA THR A 4 17.65 1.92 51.19
C THR A 4 16.95 0.93 50.27
N THR A 5 15.62 1.03 50.17
CA THR A 5 14.83 0.26 49.20
C THR A 5 13.60 1.07 48.78
N ALA A 6 13.77 2.04 47.89
CA ALA A 6 12.64 2.73 47.25
C ALA A 6 13.05 3.42 45.93
N SER A 7 13.74 2.72 45.03
CA SER A 7 14.02 3.26 43.68
C SER A 7 14.00 2.24 42.55
N ALA A 8 13.60 1.00 42.82
CA ALA A 8 13.63 -0.06 41.80
C ALA A 8 12.32 -0.21 40.99
N VAL A 9 11.22 0.45 41.38
CA VAL A 9 9.89 0.18 40.78
C VAL A 9 9.54 1.13 39.62
N LEU A 10 10.23 2.27 39.49
CA LEU A 10 9.91 3.29 38.47
C LEU A 10 10.59 3.07 37.10
N PHE A 11 11.48 2.08 36.96
CA PHE A 11 12.18 1.80 35.69
C PHE A 11 11.47 0.76 34.79
N GLY A 12 10.37 0.16 35.23
CA GLY A 12 9.70 -0.94 34.52
C GLY A 12 8.65 -0.55 33.47
N ILE A 13 8.14 0.69 33.48
CA ILE A 13 6.96 1.08 32.67
C ILE A 13 7.35 1.76 31.34
N ALA A 14 8.59 2.25 31.20
CA ALA A 14 9.03 2.99 30.00
C ALA A 14 9.28 2.12 28.75
N ALA A 15 9.29 0.79 28.85
CA ALA A 15 9.65 -0.10 27.74
C ALA A 15 8.49 -0.50 26.81
N LEU A 16 7.24 -0.11 27.11
CA LEU A 16 6.05 -0.55 26.38
C LEU A 16 5.59 0.38 25.23
N LEU A 17 6.36 1.44 24.92
CA LEU A 17 6.08 2.39 23.84
C LEU A 17 6.92 2.13 22.58
N HIS A 18 7.19 0.86 22.26
CA HIS A 18 7.73 0.50 20.95
C HIS A 18 6.62 0.66 19.90
N GLY A 19 6.53 1.87 19.36
CA GLY A 19 5.52 2.25 18.38
C GLY A 19 5.48 1.27 17.20
N ALA A 20 4.27 0.90 16.81
CA ALA A 20 4.03 0.14 15.58
C ALA A 20 4.63 0.93 14.39
N GLY A 21 5.68 0.39 13.78
CA GLY A 21 6.30 1.00 12.61
C GLY A 21 5.35 0.94 11.42
N ALA A 22 4.85 2.10 10.97
CA ALA A 22 4.16 2.21 9.69
C ALA A 22 5.19 2.21 8.57
N SER A 23 5.23 1.13 7.78
CA SER A 23 6.06 1.08 6.56
C SER A 23 5.27 1.68 5.40
N ALA A 24 5.70 2.85 4.91
CA ALA A 24 5.22 3.43 3.67
C ALA A 24 6.30 3.27 2.60
N GLN A 25 6.06 2.41 1.60
CA GLN A 25 6.93 2.31 0.45
C GLN A 25 6.75 3.54 -0.45
N SER A 26 7.85 4.08 -0.96
CA SER A 26 7.88 5.24 -1.85
C SER A 26 8.83 4.98 -3.02
N LEU A 27 8.54 5.62 -4.15
CA LEU A 27 9.39 5.62 -5.33
C LEU A 27 10.45 6.72 -5.17
N SER A 28 11.73 6.34 -5.24
CA SER A 28 12.85 7.29 -5.23
C SER A 28 13.20 7.73 -6.64
N CYS A 29 13.26 9.05 -6.84
CA CYS A 29 13.39 9.72 -8.13
C CYS A 29 14.48 10.78 -8.08
N GLY A 30 15.73 10.36 -7.88
CA GLY A 30 16.89 11.25 -7.97
C GLY A 30 16.91 12.39 -6.95
N GLY A 31 16.48 12.13 -5.71
CA GLY A 31 16.40 13.12 -4.63
C GLY A 31 14.98 13.56 -4.28
N MET A 32 14.01 13.25 -5.14
CA MET A 32 12.58 13.38 -4.84
C MET A 32 11.98 12.02 -4.47
N LEU A 33 10.90 12.06 -3.69
CA LEU A 33 10.11 10.88 -3.35
C LEU A 33 8.69 11.06 -3.89
N SER A 34 8.17 9.98 -4.48
CA SER A 34 6.75 9.86 -4.79
C SER A 34 6.12 8.72 -3.99
N GLY A 35 4.93 8.96 -3.44
CA GLY A 35 4.27 8.01 -2.54
C GLY A 35 2.76 8.03 -2.65
N VAL A 36 2.10 7.26 -1.79
CA VAL A 36 0.63 7.15 -1.74
C VAL A 36 -0.01 8.53 -1.68
N GLY A 37 -1.03 8.74 -2.51
CA GLY A 37 -1.76 10.00 -2.63
C GLY A 37 -1.21 10.98 -3.67
N ASP A 38 0.02 10.81 -4.16
CA ASP A 38 0.53 11.64 -5.26
C ASP A 38 -0.34 11.47 -6.52
N SER A 39 -0.58 12.56 -7.25
CA SER A 39 -1.25 12.47 -8.55
C SER A 39 -0.33 11.91 -9.62
N LYS A 40 -0.88 11.32 -10.68
CA LYS A 40 -0.10 10.89 -11.86
C LYS A 40 0.83 11.98 -12.38
N TYR A 41 0.35 13.22 -12.46
CA TYR A 41 1.15 14.37 -12.90
C TYR A 41 2.34 14.62 -11.95
N SER A 42 2.12 14.60 -10.63
CA SER A 42 3.18 14.73 -9.62
C SER A 42 4.26 13.67 -9.81
N VAL A 43 3.87 12.41 -10.04
CA VAL A 43 4.82 11.32 -10.28
C VAL A 43 5.66 11.58 -11.53
N VAL A 44 5.06 11.97 -12.65
CA VAL A 44 5.80 12.27 -13.89
C VAL A 44 6.74 13.45 -13.71
N GLN A 45 6.32 14.51 -13.00
CA GLN A 45 7.19 15.67 -12.73
C GLN A 45 8.40 15.30 -11.88
N LYS A 46 8.22 14.43 -10.88
CA LYS A 46 9.30 13.99 -9.98
C LYS A 46 10.22 12.94 -10.63
N CYS A 47 9.65 12.01 -11.39
CA CYS A 47 10.29 10.76 -11.78
C CYS A 47 10.50 10.59 -13.28
N GLY A 48 9.94 11.48 -14.09
CA GLY A 48 9.89 11.34 -15.54
C GLY A 48 8.82 10.36 -16.02
N GLU A 49 8.87 10.04 -17.31
CA GLU A 49 7.98 9.05 -17.91
C GLU A 49 8.38 7.62 -17.48
N PRO A 50 7.41 6.76 -17.13
CA PRO A 50 7.68 5.36 -16.83
C PRO A 50 8.04 4.58 -18.11
N ILE A 51 8.68 3.43 -17.94
CA ILE A 51 9.04 2.53 -19.05
C ILE A 51 7.86 1.65 -19.52
N SER A 52 6.84 1.47 -18.69
CA SER A 52 5.58 0.80 -19.05
C SER A 52 4.41 1.42 -18.30
N LYS A 53 3.24 1.43 -18.94
CA LYS A 53 1.94 1.81 -18.37
C LYS A 53 0.92 0.75 -18.78
N GLU A 54 0.35 0.06 -17.81
CA GLU A 54 -0.59 -1.04 -18.06
C GLU A 54 -1.86 -0.85 -17.25
N PHE A 55 -3.03 -1.06 -17.89
CA PHE A 55 -4.28 -1.18 -17.17
C PHE A 55 -4.38 -2.57 -16.57
N VAL A 56 -4.69 -2.65 -15.27
CA VAL A 56 -4.77 -3.90 -14.53
C VAL A 56 -6.10 -4.02 -13.82
N CYS A 57 -6.57 -5.27 -13.75
CA CYS A 57 -7.76 -5.64 -12.99
C CYS A 57 -7.32 -6.07 -11.59
N VAL A 58 -7.66 -5.30 -10.56
CA VAL A 58 -7.39 -5.68 -9.17
C VAL A 58 -8.66 -6.22 -8.54
N PRO A 59 -8.71 -7.51 -8.15
CA PRO A 59 -9.88 -8.09 -7.50
C PRO A 59 -10.07 -7.45 -6.12
N ARG A 60 -11.26 -6.88 -5.90
CA ARG A 60 -11.65 -6.34 -4.60
C ARG A 60 -12.96 -6.98 -4.14
N PRO A 61 -13.07 -7.37 -2.85
CA PRO A 61 -14.30 -7.93 -2.33
C PRO A 61 -15.38 -6.85 -2.29
N GLN A 62 -16.57 -7.18 -2.79
CA GLN A 62 -17.77 -6.37 -2.65
C GLN A 62 -18.96 -7.25 -2.28
N VAL A 63 -19.85 -6.68 -1.46
CA VAL A 63 -21.08 -7.35 -1.05
C VAL A 63 -22.11 -7.16 -2.15
N ALA A 64 -22.61 -8.27 -2.68
CA ALA A 64 -23.72 -8.29 -3.62
C ALA A 64 -24.93 -8.97 -2.97
N TRP A 65 -26.12 -8.51 -3.35
CA TRP A 65 -27.38 -9.15 -2.97
C TRP A 65 -27.83 -10.05 -4.11
N VAL A 66 -27.98 -11.34 -3.83
CA VAL A 66 -28.51 -12.31 -4.79
C VAL A 66 -29.91 -12.74 -4.38
N LEU A 67 -30.79 -12.89 -5.36
CA LEU A 67 -32.14 -13.38 -5.13
C LEU A 67 -32.11 -14.85 -4.70
N SER A 68 -33.03 -15.22 -3.80
CA SER A 68 -33.19 -16.61 -3.41
C SER A 68 -33.64 -17.45 -4.62
N PRO A 69 -33.05 -18.65 -4.84
CA PRO A 69 -33.56 -19.58 -5.84
C PRO A 69 -34.93 -20.16 -5.47
N TYR A 70 -35.37 -20.01 -4.21
CA TYR A 70 -36.70 -20.42 -3.75
C TYR A 70 -37.70 -19.25 -3.85
N PRO A 71 -38.86 -19.43 -4.51
CA PRO A 71 -39.92 -18.44 -4.54
C PRO A 71 -40.34 -18.01 -3.12
N GLY A 72 -40.33 -16.70 -2.85
CA GLY A 72 -40.67 -16.13 -1.55
C GLY A 72 -39.54 -16.12 -0.51
N GLY A 73 -38.35 -16.64 -0.84
CA GLY A 73 -37.18 -16.58 0.04
C GLY A 73 -36.54 -15.19 0.13
N PRO A 74 -35.87 -14.86 1.25
CA PRO A 74 -35.18 -13.58 1.40
C PRO A 74 -33.94 -13.47 0.49
N ALA A 75 -33.57 -12.26 0.11
CA ALA A 75 -32.30 -12.02 -0.59
C ALA A 75 -31.10 -12.38 0.29
N GLN A 76 -30.05 -12.93 -0.31
CA GLN A 76 -28.86 -13.37 0.38
C GLN A 76 -27.68 -12.44 0.08
N GLN A 77 -26.85 -12.15 1.07
CA GLN A 77 -25.58 -11.45 0.87
C GLN A 77 -24.50 -12.44 0.47
N VAL A 78 -23.76 -12.12 -0.59
CA VAL A 78 -22.58 -12.86 -1.02
C VAL A 78 -21.42 -11.90 -1.22
N ILE A 79 -20.21 -12.35 -0.88
CA ILE A 79 -18.97 -11.59 -1.16
C ILE A 79 -18.49 -12.02 -2.55
N THR A 80 -18.47 -11.09 -3.48
CA THR A 80 -17.94 -11.31 -4.83
C THR A 80 -16.62 -10.58 -5.00
N GLN A 81 -15.70 -11.17 -5.77
CA GLN A 81 -14.45 -10.50 -6.13
C GLN A 81 -14.67 -9.78 -7.45
N GLN A 82 -14.54 -8.47 -7.43
CA GLN A 82 -14.82 -7.68 -8.61
C GLN A 82 -13.63 -6.89 -9.08
N CYS A 83 -13.59 -6.76 -10.40
CA CYS A 83 -12.51 -6.15 -11.10
C CYS A 83 -12.56 -4.63 -10.91
N VAL A 84 -11.67 -4.10 -10.07
CA VAL A 84 -11.47 -2.65 -9.99
C VAL A 84 -10.38 -2.28 -11.00
N PRO A 85 -10.70 -1.48 -12.03
CA PRO A 85 -9.71 -1.05 -13.01
C PRO A 85 -8.71 -0.10 -12.35
N MET A 86 -7.43 -0.39 -12.49
CA MET A 86 -6.31 0.38 -11.99
C MET A 86 -5.23 0.48 -13.06
N GLU A 87 -4.18 1.25 -12.80
CA GLU A 87 -3.02 1.33 -13.69
C GLU A 87 -1.75 1.01 -12.93
N ASP A 88 -0.91 0.15 -13.48
CA ASP A 88 0.45 -0.07 -13.01
C ASP A 88 1.42 0.64 -13.94
N TRP A 89 2.23 1.53 -13.38
CA TRP A 89 3.31 2.20 -14.09
C TRP A 89 4.65 1.69 -13.56
N VAL A 90 5.56 1.35 -14.46
CA VAL A 90 6.84 0.74 -14.13
C VAL A 90 7.98 1.72 -14.38
N TYR A 91 8.83 1.89 -13.37
CA TYR A 91 10.01 2.75 -13.42
C TYR A 91 11.28 1.93 -13.28
N ASN A 92 12.26 2.21 -14.14
CA ASN A 92 13.61 1.65 -14.01
C ASN A 92 14.45 2.53 -13.08
N ARG A 93 14.93 1.95 -11.97
CA ARG A 93 15.79 2.64 -10.97
C ARG A 93 17.28 2.42 -11.20
N GLY A 94 17.68 1.91 -12.36
CA GLY A 94 19.07 1.62 -12.72
C GLY A 94 19.50 0.18 -12.39
N GLN A 95 20.69 -0.17 -12.87
CA GLN A 95 21.25 -1.52 -12.77
C GLN A 95 21.43 -1.96 -11.30
N GLY A 96 21.09 -3.21 -11.01
CA GLY A 96 21.22 -3.78 -9.67
C GLY A 96 20.11 -3.41 -8.69
N ASN A 97 19.23 -2.47 -9.06
CA ASN A 97 18.04 -2.10 -8.29
C ASN A 97 16.81 -2.88 -8.77
N PHE A 98 15.77 -2.91 -7.93
CA PHE A 98 14.46 -3.42 -8.35
C PHE A 98 13.73 -2.39 -9.20
N LEU A 99 12.90 -2.83 -10.14
CA LEU A 99 11.91 -1.97 -10.79
C LEU A 99 10.98 -1.36 -9.72
N GLY A 100 10.55 -0.12 -9.92
CA GLY A 100 9.52 0.50 -9.10
C GLY A 100 8.18 0.39 -9.79
N ILE A 101 7.21 -0.29 -9.18
CA ILE A 101 5.85 -0.43 -9.71
C ILE A 101 4.95 0.50 -8.89
N VAL A 102 4.37 1.49 -9.55
CA VAL A 102 3.44 2.45 -8.95
C VAL A 102 2.03 2.12 -9.45
N ARG A 103 1.15 1.75 -8.53
CA ARG A 103 -0.25 1.48 -8.83
C ARG A 103 -1.07 2.74 -8.61
N PHE A 104 -1.90 3.08 -9.58
CA PHE A 104 -2.82 4.21 -9.52
C PHE A 104 -4.27 3.74 -9.42
N TYR A 105 -5.03 4.42 -8.56
CA TYR A 105 -6.48 4.30 -8.49
C TYR A 105 -7.09 5.70 -8.46
N ASN A 106 -8.07 5.95 -9.32
CA ASN A 106 -8.71 7.27 -9.49
C ASN A 106 -7.71 8.43 -9.65
N GLY A 107 -6.60 8.20 -10.36
CA GLY A 107 -5.61 9.23 -10.69
C GLY A 107 -4.57 9.53 -9.60
N ALA A 108 -4.63 8.86 -8.45
CA ALA A 108 -3.67 8.99 -7.37
C ALA A 108 -2.92 7.68 -7.11
N VAL A 109 -1.69 7.76 -6.60
CA VAL A 109 -0.91 6.59 -6.18
C VAL A 109 -1.65 5.88 -5.06
N GLU A 110 -2.02 4.64 -5.31
CA GLU A 110 -2.61 3.74 -4.33
C GLU A 110 -1.53 2.95 -3.59
N SER A 111 -0.52 2.46 -4.32
CA SER A 111 0.61 1.74 -3.75
C SER A 111 1.88 1.87 -4.59
N VAL A 112 3.02 1.71 -3.92
CA VAL A 112 4.34 1.56 -4.56
C VAL A 112 4.93 0.25 -4.08
N ARG A 113 5.45 -0.55 -5.00
CA ARG A 113 6.08 -1.84 -4.69
C ARG A 113 7.27 -2.12 -5.60
N ASP A 114 8.14 -3.01 -5.14
CA ASP A 114 9.27 -3.46 -5.91
C ASP A 114 8.84 -4.54 -6.92
N GLY A 115 9.37 -4.45 -8.15
CA GLY A 115 9.22 -5.46 -9.19
C GLY A 115 10.48 -6.30 -9.35
N ASP A 116 10.71 -6.80 -10.57
CA ASP A 116 11.91 -7.58 -10.89
C ASP A 116 13.20 -6.77 -10.72
N ARG A 117 14.31 -7.47 -10.48
CA ARG A 117 15.63 -6.85 -10.40
C ARG A 117 16.19 -6.59 -11.79
N VAL A 118 16.63 -5.35 -12.03
CA VAL A 118 17.29 -4.94 -13.27
C VAL A 118 18.68 -5.60 -13.34
N ARG A 119 18.92 -6.34 -14.43
CA ARG A 119 20.20 -7.01 -14.71
C ARG A 119 21.12 -6.12 -15.53
#